data_AF-A0A3N5FV31-F1
#
_entry.id   AF-A0A3N5FV31-F1
#
_cell.length_a   1.000
_cell.length_b   1.000
_cell.length_c   1.000
_cell.angle_alpha   90.00
_cell.angle_beta   90.00
_cell.angle_gamma   90.00
#
_symmetry.space_group_name_H-M   'P 1'
#
loop_
_entity.id
_entity.type
_entity.pdbx_description
1 polymer ?
#
loop_
_entity_poly.entity_id
_entity_poly.type
_entity_poly.pdbx_seq_one_letter_code
_entity_poly.pdbx_strand_id
1 'polypeptide(L)'
;MGAVGRKPKPHGHEEHGHTSDLPQDESLLDMGRVGKKHDSHHHDAQDPHAPAAAHDAGHGHDDAGHGHAEHAHGEPHESPTSMLFALVVLAFGSIAVGFLGVPAALGGSNHFEHWLAPVVEGKAHAAAPAHGGDHHHNPMEYLLMVVSIAAAAGGIGAGWYIYSKRSGVPAQEFTEKHKELYELVRDKYRVDELYEATVVNPLLNLNEGTCRFDNEVVDGAVNGSAWLGKTVAKGVGLVDNEVVDAAVNGAAVATQMVSRKVRRAQTGNIKEYLTFALVGGLFVIALFCLWLTRETIIAKINTLFGGD
;
A
#
# COMPACT_ATOMS: atom_id res chain seq x y z
N MET A 1 -25.87 -22.19 -79.61
CA MET A 1 -25.69 -21.54 -78.29
C MET A 1 -26.92 -21.82 -77.44
N GLY A 2 -26.78 -22.65 -76.41
CA GLY A 2 -27.88 -23.24 -75.65
C GLY A 2 -28.33 -22.42 -74.43
N ALA A 3 -29.63 -22.15 -74.38
CA ALA A 3 -30.60 -22.65 -73.39
C ALA A 3 -30.24 -22.74 -71.88
N VAL A 4 -31.11 -22.09 -71.09
CA VAL A 4 -31.86 -22.64 -69.93
C VAL A 4 -31.16 -22.83 -68.57
N GLY A 5 -31.82 -22.38 -67.50
CA GLY A 5 -31.72 -23.04 -66.17
C GLY A 5 -32.05 -22.17 -64.95
N ARG A 6 -33.11 -22.50 -64.21
CA ARG A 6 -33.58 -21.89 -62.95
C ARG A 6 -33.01 -22.60 -61.69
N LYS A 7 -32.81 -21.83 -60.60
CA LYS A 7 -32.93 -22.17 -59.13
C LYS A 7 -31.97 -23.25 -58.53
N PRO A 8 -31.94 -23.51 -57.19
CA PRO A 8 -32.03 -22.67 -55.96
C PRO A 8 -30.90 -22.99 -54.91
N LYS A 9 -30.90 -22.32 -53.73
CA LYS A 9 -30.09 -22.66 -52.52
C LYS A 9 -30.38 -24.08 -51.98
N PRO A 10 -29.43 -24.70 -51.25
CA PRO A 10 -29.76 -25.23 -49.93
C PRO A 10 -28.66 -25.09 -48.85
N HIS A 11 -29.10 -25.35 -47.61
CA HIS A 11 -28.44 -25.34 -46.32
C HIS A 11 -27.32 -26.39 -46.11
N GLY A 12 -26.47 -26.17 -45.11
CA GLY A 12 -25.61 -27.17 -44.45
C GLY A 12 -24.60 -26.49 -43.50
N HIS A 13 -24.88 -26.44 -42.19
CA HIS A 13 -24.24 -27.25 -41.12
C HIS A 13 -22.75 -26.94 -40.94
N GLU A 14 -22.42 -26.12 -39.94
CA GLU A 14 -21.87 -26.53 -38.63
C GLU A 14 -20.36 -26.77 -38.72
N GLU A 15 -19.55 -25.92 -38.06
CA GLU A 15 -18.50 -26.37 -37.14
C GLU A 15 -17.77 -25.22 -36.41
N HIS A 16 -17.36 -25.56 -35.18
CA HIS A 16 -16.30 -24.98 -34.34
C HIS A 16 -16.61 -23.79 -33.40
N GLY A 17 -16.83 -24.14 -32.12
CA GLY A 17 -15.77 -24.00 -31.11
C GLY A 17 -15.77 -22.75 -30.22
N HIS A 18 -15.47 -23.01 -28.94
CA HIS A 18 -15.06 -22.10 -27.86
C HIS A 18 -16.11 -21.46 -26.93
N THR A 19 -16.42 -22.23 -25.88
CA THR A 19 -16.19 -21.90 -24.46
C THR A 19 -16.00 -20.43 -24.06
N SER A 20 -16.99 -19.92 -23.34
CA SER A 20 -16.89 -19.15 -22.08
C SER A 20 -15.72 -18.17 -21.87
N ASP A 21 -16.00 -16.87 -21.87
CA ASP A 21 -15.18 -15.86 -21.22
C ASP A 21 -16.06 -14.89 -20.40
N LEU A 22 -15.92 -14.99 -19.08
CA LEU A 22 -16.29 -13.95 -18.11
C LEU A 22 -15.04 -13.07 -17.90
N PRO A 23 -15.16 -11.73 -17.89
CA PRO A 23 -14.01 -10.85 -17.66
C PRO A 23 -13.60 -10.85 -16.19
N GLN A 24 -12.34 -11.21 -15.91
CA GLN A 24 -11.67 -11.05 -14.61
C GLN A 24 -10.86 -9.75 -14.61
N ASP A 25 -11.15 -8.89 -13.64
CA ASP A 25 -10.58 -7.57 -13.41
C ASP A 25 -9.34 -7.67 -12.51
N GLU A 26 -8.19 -7.92 -13.15
CA GLU A 26 -6.87 -7.88 -12.51
C GLU A 26 -6.33 -6.43 -12.52
N SER A 27 -6.78 -5.60 -11.56
CA SER A 27 -6.20 -4.25 -11.36
C SER A 27 -5.87 -3.93 -9.90
N LEU A 28 -5.65 -4.96 -9.08
CA LEU A 28 -5.21 -4.83 -7.69
C LEU A 28 -4.02 -5.75 -7.49
N LEU A 29 -2.82 -5.35 -7.96
CA LEU A 29 -1.49 -5.83 -7.52
C LEU A 29 -0.40 -5.34 -8.51
N ASP A 30 -0.05 -4.06 -8.48
CA ASP A 30 1.31 -3.67 -8.89
C ASP A 30 1.73 -2.33 -8.25
N MET A 31 2.16 -2.41 -6.99
CA MET A 31 3.07 -1.43 -6.42
C MET A 31 4.46 -2.04 -6.39
N GLY A 32 5.39 -1.42 -7.12
CA GLY A 32 6.80 -1.41 -6.73
C GLY A 32 7.75 -2.15 -7.68
N ARG A 33 8.20 -1.47 -8.73
CA ARG A 33 9.61 -1.61 -9.15
C ARG A 33 10.11 -0.43 -9.97
N VAL A 34 11.19 0.17 -9.47
CA VAL A 34 11.99 1.21 -10.15
C VAL A 34 13.23 0.56 -10.81
N GLY A 35 13.51 0.98 -12.05
CA GLY A 35 14.80 0.85 -12.75
C GLY A 35 14.85 -0.26 -13.81
N LYS A 36 15.47 -0.12 -14.99
CA LYS A 36 16.34 0.92 -15.57
C LYS A 36 16.48 0.63 -17.09
N LYS A 37 16.53 1.70 -17.89
CA LYS A 37 16.78 1.87 -19.35
C LYS A 37 17.35 0.70 -20.17
N HIS A 38 16.83 0.55 -21.39
CA HIS A 38 17.62 0.26 -22.60
C HIS A 38 16.98 0.90 -23.83
N ASP A 39 17.77 1.64 -24.59
CA ASP A 39 17.40 2.31 -25.85
C ASP A 39 17.41 1.32 -27.02
N SER A 40 16.58 1.58 -28.05
CA SER A 40 16.99 1.77 -29.45
C SER A 40 16.06 1.16 -30.53
N HIS A 41 15.81 1.98 -31.57
CA HIS A 41 15.48 1.64 -32.97
C HIS A 41 14.10 1.01 -33.33
N HIS A 42 13.42 1.32 -34.44
CA HIS A 42 13.36 2.42 -35.43
C HIS A 42 12.27 1.97 -36.48
N HIS A 43 11.66 2.91 -37.21
CA HIS A 43 10.95 2.76 -38.51
C HIS A 43 9.59 2.02 -38.51
N ASP A 44 8.56 2.34 -39.31
CA ASP A 44 8.31 3.34 -40.36
C ASP A 44 6.80 3.26 -40.72
N ALA A 45 6.31 4.29 -41.43
CA ALA A 45 5.24 4.24 -42.45
C ALA A 45 3.76 4.54 -42.04
N GLN A 46 3.39 5.80 -42.32
CA GLN A 46 2.36 6.23 -43.27
C GLN A 46 0.86 6.04 -42.94
N ASP A 47 0.27 7.20 -42.59
CA ASP A 47 -1.12 7.67 -42.72
C ASP A 47 -1.82 7.35 -44.05
N PRO A 48 -3.19 7.31 -44.17
CA PRO A 48 -4.07 8.40 -43.69
C PRO A 48 -5.47 8.03 -43.14
N HIS A 49 -6.05 8.90 -42.29
CA HIS A 49 -7.37 9.56 -42.48
C HIS A 49 -7.88 10.25 -41.18
N ALA A 50 -7.69 11.58 -41.13
CA ALA A 50 -8.56 12.64 -40.59
C ALA A 50 -9.00 12.68 -39.09
N PRO A 51 -9.31 13.87 -38.50
CA PRO A 51 -9.15 15.25 -38.99
C PRO A 51 -8.29 16.18 -38.09
N ALA A 52 -7.68 17.16 -38.76
CA ALA A 52 -7.40 18.56 -38.38
C ALA A 52 -7.36 18.93 -36.87
N ALA A 53 -6.18 19.21 -36.32
CA ALA A 53 -5.53 20.55 -36.27
C ALA A 53 -6.25 21.51 -35.29
N ALA A 54 -5.60 22.16 -34.31
CA ALA A 54 -4.21 22.60 -34.13
C ALA A 54 -3.93 22.69 -32.61
N HIS A 55 -2.81 22.19 -32.07
CA HIS A 55 -1.46 22.81 -32.02
C HIS A 55 -1.46 24.22 -31.41
N ASP A 56 -0.52 24.66 -30.57
CA ASP A 56 0.70 24.13 -29.96
C ASP A 56 1.35 25.34 -29.27
N ALA A 57 1.96 25.14 -28.10
CA ALA A 57 3.26 25.71 -27.73
C ALA A 57 3.57 25.29 -26.29
N GLY A 58 4.28 24.17 -26.18
CA GLY A 58 4.89 23.71 -24.93
C GLY A 58 6.20 24.41 -24.59
N HIS A 59 6.86 23.77 -23.61
CA HIS A 59 8.21 24.01 -23.06
C HIS A 59 8.27 25.05 -21.94
N GLY A 60 8.86 24.76 -20.78
CA GLY A 60 9.61 23.60 -20.35
C GLY A 60 9.78 23.65 -18.83
N HIS A 61 10.45 22.62 -18.30
CA HIS A 61 10.92 22.52 -16.94
C HIS A 61 11.72 23.78 -16.54
N ASP A 62 11.88 24.09 -15.26
CA ASP A 62 13.10 23.68 -14.55
C ASP A 62 12.92 23.86 -13.03
N ASP A 63 13.40 22.88 -12.29
CA ASP A 63 13.75 22.99 -10.88
C ASP A 63 14.69 24.18 -10.67
N ALA A 64 14.23 25.20 -9.95
CA ALA A 64 15.06 26.27 -9.44
C ALA A 64 14.85 26.35 -7.93
N GLY A 65 15.91 26.00 -7.21
CA GLY A 65 15.97 26.05 -5.75
C GLY A 65 15.46 27.37 -5.21
N HIS A 66 14.85 27.31 -4.02
CA HIS A 66 14.44 28.47 -3.26
C HIS A 66 15.67 29.25 -2.79
N GLY A 67 16.26 30.00 -3.72
CA GLY A 67 17.16 31.10 -3.44
C GLY A 67 16.37 32.21 -2.76
N HIS A 68 16.98 32.77 -1.72
CA HIS A 68 16.52 33.96 -1.02
C HIS A 68 16.33 35.11 -2.02
N ALA A 69 15.10 35.30 -2.49
CA ALA A 69 14.70 36.50 -3.21
C ALA A 69 14.09 37.46 -2.20
N GLU A 70 14.79 38.58 -2.04
CA GLU A 70 14.42 39.78 -1.29
C GLU A 70 12.90 40.01 -1.30
N HIS A 71 12.30 39.94 -0.12
CA HIS A 71 10.90 40.29 0.07
C HIS A 71 10.69 41.76 -0.31
N ALA A 72 10.09 41.97 -1.48
CA ALA A 72 9.51 43.23 -1.87
C ALA A 72 8.57 43.71 -0.75
N HIS A 73 8.92 44.82 -0.13
CA HIS A 73 8.11 45.49 0.88
C HIS A 73 6.80 45.95 0.23
N GLY A 74 5.76 45.12 0.30
CA GLY A 74 4.39 45.58 0.08
C GLY A 74 4.09 46.69 1.08
N GLU A 75 3.50 47.79 0.62
CA GLU A 75 3.07 48.86 1.50
C GLU A 75 2.16 48.28 2.60
N PRO A 76 2.29 48.74 3.86
CA PRO A 76 1.43 48.29 4.94
C PRO A 76 -0.03 48.51 4.55
N HIS A 77 -0.74 47.44 4.22
CA HIS A 77 -2.16 47.50 3.92
C HIS A 77 -2.95 47.24 5.21
N GLU A 78 -4.11 47.89 5.32
CA GLU A 78 -5.05 47.56 6.38
C GLU A 78 -5.45 46.07 6.30
N SER A 79 -5.79 45.49 7.46
CA SER A 79 -6.25 44.11 7.48
C SER A 79 -7.62 44.01 6.78
N PRO A 80 -7.90 42.90 6.08
CA PRO A 80 -9.21 42.66 5.49
C PRO A 80 -10.32 42.84 6.53
N THR A 81 -11.46 43.39 6.12
CA THR A 81 -12.57 43.76 7.01
C THR A 81 -13.08 42.58 7.86
N SER A 82 -12.90 41.34 7.41
CA SER A 82 -13.21 40.13 8.19
C SER A 82 -12.35 40.00 9.45
N MET A 83 -11.05 40.28 9.38
CA MET A 83 -10.14 40.28 10.52
C MET A 83 -10.44 41.45 11.45
N LEU A 84 -10.71 42.64 10.90
CA LEU A 84 -11.08 43.82 11.69
C LEU A 84 -12.36 43.58 12.49
N PHE A 85 -13.39 43.00 11.86
CA PHE A 85 -14.64 42.66 12.56
C PHE A 85 -14.38 41.70 13.73
N ALA A 86 -13.57 40.66 13.54
CA ALA A 86 -13.21 39.73 14.61
C ALA A 86 -12.49 40.45 15.76
N LEU A 87 -11.52 41.32 15.47
CA LEU A 87 -10.79 42.09 16.48
C LEU A 87 -11.70 43.07 17.24
N VAL A 88 -12.63 43.75 16.55
CA VAL A 88 -13.59 44.67 17.18
C VAL A 88 -14.55 43.94 18.11
N VAL A 89 -15.08 42.79 17.69
CA VAL A 89 -15.96 41.96 18.52
C VAL A 89 -15.21 41.48 19.77
N LEU A 90 -13.95 41.02 19.62
CA LEU A 90 -13.11 40.63 20.76
C LEU A 90 -12.81 41.81 21.70
N ALA A 91 -12.52 43.00 21.16
CA ALA A 91 -12.28 44.19 21.96
C ALA A 91 -13.51 44.59 22.78
N PHE A 92 -14.70 44.59 22.16
CA PHE A 92 -15.96 44.85 22.86
C PHE A 92 -16.23 43.80 23.94
N GLY A 93 -15.98 42.51 23.64
CA GLY A 93 -16.08 41.42 24.61
C GLY A 93 -15.17 41.62 25.82
N SER A 94 -13.89 41.94 25.59
CA SER A 94 -12.92 42.23 26.67
C SER A 94 -13.35 43.40 27.55
N ILE A 95 -13.90 44.47 26.95
CA ILE A 95 -14.44 45.62 27.70
C ILE A 95 -15.67 45.19 28.52
N ALA A 96 -16.62 44.48 27.91
CA ALA A 96 -17.84 44.04 28.58
C ALA A 96 -17.53 43.11 29.77
N VAL A 97 -16.62 42.15 29.60
CA VAL A 97 -16.15 41.28 30.68
C VAL A 97 -15.44 42.09 31.77
N GLY A 98 -14.61 43.07 31.39
CA GLY A 98 -13.99 44.01 32.34
C GLY A 98 -15.01 44.77 33.20
N PHE A 99 -16.13 45.22 32.61
CA PHE A 99 -17.22 45.87 33.33
C PHE A 99 -18.03 44.92 34.23
N LEU A 100 -18.25 43.67 33.80
CA LEU A 100 -18.95 42.66 34.61
C LEU A 100 -18.12 42.15 35.80
N GLY A 101 -16.79 42.22 35.69
CA GLY A 101 -15.83 41.79 36.71
C GLY A 101 -15.39 42.89 37.68
N VAL A 102 -16.10 44.02 37.77
CA VAL A 102 -15.71 45.12 38.66
C VAL A 102 -15.89 44.70 40.13
N PRO A 103 -14.82 44.78 40.95
CA PRO A 103 -14.83 44.38 42.34
C PRO A 103 -15.79 45.22 43.20
N ALA A 104 -16.38 44.57 44.21
CA ALA A 104 -17.23 45.24 45.20
C ALA A 104 -16.52 46.42 45.90
N ALA A 105 -15.19 46.35 46.02
CA ALA A 105 -14.35 47.45 46.51
C ALA A 105 -14.43 48.73 45.64
N LEU A 106 -14.76 48.64 44.35
CA LEU A 106 -14.91 49.80 43.47
C LEU A 106 -16.38 50.18 43.23
N GLY A 107 -17.31 49.60 44.00
CA GLY A 107 -18.76 49.82 43.87
C GLY A 107 -19.48 48.91 42.88
N GLY A 108 -18.82 47.84 42.41
CA GLY A 108 -19.41 46.81 41.55
C GLY A 108 -20.08 45.67 42.32
N SER A 109 -20.73 44.74 41.62
CA SER A 109 -21.40 43.59 42.23
C SER A 109 -20.70 42.25 41.99
N ASN A 110 -19.48 42.24 41.41
CA ASN A 110 -18.71 41.00 41.11
C ASN A 110 -19.57 39.88 40.50
N HIS A 111 -20.38 40.21 39.52
CA HIS A 111 -21.39 39.29 38.98
C HIS A 111 -20.77 38.06 38.31
N PHE A 112 -19.56 38.24 37.75
CA PHE A 112 -18.78 37.16 37.15
C PHE A 112 -18.27 36.13 38.17
N GLU A 113 -17.76 36.58 39.31
CA GLU A 113 -17.27 35.70 40.38
C GLU A 113 -18.41 34.91 41.02
N HIS A 114 -19.54 35.56 41.28
CA HIS A 114 -20.74 34.89 41.81
C HIS A 114 -21.33 33.86 40.85
N TRP A 115 -21.24 34.10 39.53
CA TRP A 115 -21.66 33.13 38.52
C TRP A 115 -20.72 31.91 38.44
N LEU A 116 -19.41 32.10 38.66
CA LEU A 116 -18.41 31.02 38.67
C LEU A 116 -18.32 30.25 39.99
N ALA A 117 -18.72 30.87 41.11
CA ALA A 117 -18.70 30.29 42.45
C ALA A 117 -19.18 28.82 42.50
N PRO A 118 -20.33 28.42 41.94
CA PRO A 118 -20.80 27.02 42.02
C PRO A 118 -19.90 26.00 41.33
N VAL A 119 -19.09 26.40 40.34
CA VAL A 119 -18.16 25.49 39.62
C VAL A 119 -16.78 25.47 40.30
N VAL A 120 -16.43 26.54 41.01
CA VAL A 120 -15.13 26.73 41.68
C VAL A 120 -15.15 26.22 43.13
N GLU A 121 -16.24 26.41 43.88
CA GLU A 121 -16.36 26.01 45.29
C GLU A 121 -16.20 24.49 45.51
N GLY A 122 -16.64 23.67 44.55
CA GLY A 122 -16.45 22.21 44.61
C GLY A 122 -14.99 21.73 44.57
N LYS A 123 -14.04 22.61 44.21
CA LYS A 123 -12.59 22.29 44.13
C LYS A 123 -11.69 23.27 44.90
N ALA A 124 -12.20 24.43 45.32
CA ALA A 124 -11.38 25.53 45.86
C ALA A 124 -11.05 25.43 47.36
N HIS A 125 -11.70 24.57 48.14
CA HIS A 125 -11.42 24.45 49.58
C HIS A 125 -10.07 23.77 49.92
N ALA A 126 -9.28 23.31 48.94
CA ALA A 126 -8.05 22.58 49.20
C ALA A 126 -6.74 23.38 49.01
N ALA A 127 -6.76 24.63 48.51
CA ALA A 127 -5.52 25.29 48.07
C ALA A 127 -5.29 26.73 48.55
N ALA A 128 -6.21 27.36 49.29
CA ALA A 128 -5.90 28.61 49.96
C ALA A 128 -6.75 28.75 51.23
N PRO A 129 -6.20 29.27 52.35
CA PRO A 129 -7.06 29.92 53.32
C PRO A 129 -7.69 31.09 52.57
N ALA A 130 -8.91 30.87 52.08
CA ALA A 130 -9.77 31.97 51.70
C ALA A 130 -9.78 32.90 52.91
N HIS A 131 -9.42 34.16 52.70
CA HIS A 131 -9.90 35.25 53.54
C HIS A 131 -11.43 35.28 53.36
N GLY A 132 -12.11 34.27 53.90
CA GLY A 132 -13.52 34.24 54.15
C GLY A 132 -13.72 35.11 55.37
N GLY A 133 -14.47 36.19 55.22
CA GLY A 133 -14.76 37.11 56.29
C GLY A 133 -14.64 38.53 55.79
N ASP A 134 -15.76 39.01 55.26
CA ASP A 134 -16.10 40.40 55.07
C ASP A 134 -15.28 41.21 54.05
N HIS A 135 -15.99 41.69 53.02
CA HIS A 135 -15.62 42.83 52.20
C HIS A 135 -15.55 44.13 53.03
N HIS A 136 -14.74 44.18 54.09
CA HIS A 136 -14.37 45.44 54.71
C HIS A 136 -13.35 46.09 53.80
N HIS A 137 -13.62 47.32 53.39
CA HIS A 137 -12.75 48.18 52.59
C HIS A 137 -11.36 48.31 53.23
N ASN A 138 -10.49 47.32 53.01
CA ASN A 138 -9.18 47.29 53.62
C ASN A 138 -8.27 48.20 52.80
N PRO A 139 -7.60 49.20 53.40
CA PRO A 139 -6.64 50.05 52.68
C PRO A 139 -5.52 49.24 52.00
N MET A 140 -5.27 48.02 52.48
CA MET A 140 -4.34 47.08 51.86
C MET A 140 -4.78 46.61 50.47
N GLU A 141 -6.06 46.35 50.23
CA GLU A 141 -6.55 45.89 48.92
C GLU A 141 -6.37 46.95 47.84
N TYR A 142 -6.71 48.20 48.16
CA TYR A 142 -6.47 49.33 47.27
C TYR A 142 -4.97 49.59 47.08
N LEU A 143 -4.16 49.44 48.13
CA LEU A 143 -2.70 49.57 48.01
C LEU A 143 -2.15 48.53 47.04
N LEU A 144 -2.52 47.25 47.19
CA LEU A 144 -2.06 46.18 46.29
C LEU A 144 -2.57 46.40 44.86
N MET A 145 -3.80 46.89 44.69
CA MET A 145 -4.34 47.25 43.37
C MET A 145 -3.53 48.37 42.71
N VAL A 146 -3.25 49.46 43.44
CA VAL A 146 -2.48 50.59 42.94
C VAL A 146 -1.04 50.18 42.65
N VAL A 147 -0.40 49.39 43.53
CA VAL A 147 0.95 48.89 43.32
C VAL A 147 1.01 47.99 42.08
N SER A 148 0.03 47.12 41.87
CA SER A 148 -0.07 46.27 40.67
C SER A 148 -0.19 47.09 39.39
N ILE A 149 -1.11 48.07 39.36
CA ILE A 149 -1.29 48.98 38.22
C ILE A 149 0.00 49.78 37.97
N ALA A 150 0.63 50.29 39.02
CA ALA A 150 1.88 51.03 38.93
C ALA A 150 3.03 50.16 38.40
N ALA A 151 3.12 48.90 38.82
CA ALA A 151 4.12 47.95 38.32
C ALA A 151 3.90 47.64 36.83
N ALA A 152 2.65 47.41 36.40
CA ALA A 152 2.30 47.19 35.00
C ALA A 152 2.60 48.42 34.14
N ALA A 153 2.17 49.61 34.58
CA ALA A 153 2.45 50.87 33.90
C ALA A 153 3.96 51.16 33.84
N GLY A 154 4.69 50.85 34.91
CA GLY A 154 6.15 50.95 34.97
C GLY A 154 6.84 50.05 33.95
N GLY A 155 6.39 48.79 33.82
CA GLY A 155 6.90 47.85 32.81
C GLY A 155 6.64 48.33 31.38
N ILE A 156 5.42 48.77 31.08
CA ILE A 156 5.05 49.33 29.77
C ILE A 156 5.89 50.60 29.48
N GLY A 157 6.01 51.50 30.45
CA GLY A 157 6.80 52.72 30.32
C GLY A 157 8.29 52.46 30.10
N ALA A 158 8.86 51.47 30.80
CA ALA A 158 10.24 51.04 30.60
C ALA A 158 10.44 50.47 29.19
N GLY A 159 9.52 49.62 28.72
CA GLY A 159 9.54 49.09 27.35
C GLY A 159 9.47 50.22 26.31
N TRP A 160 8.52 51.14 26.45
CA TRP A 160 8.40 52.30 25.57
C TRP A 160 9.67 53.15 25.54
N TYR A 161 10.27 53.42 26.70
CA TYR A 161 11.51 54.20 26.78
C TYR A 161 12.70 53.50 26.10
N ILE A 162 12.87 52.20 26.33
CA ILE A 162 13.99 51.42 25.77
C ILE A 162 13.85 51.29 24.25
N TYR A 163 12.66 50.95 23.75
CA TYR A 163 12.45 50.62 22.34
C TYR A 163 12.11 51.84 21.48
N SER A 164 11.29 52.79 21.94
CA SER A 164 10.92 53.97 21.14
C SER A 164 11.93 55.10 21.22
N LYS A 165 12.53 55.36 22.40
CA LYS A 165 13.42 56.53 22.59
C LYS A 165 14.91 56.21 22.47
N ARG A 166 15.33 54.99 22.84
CA ARG A 166 16.73 54.55 22.75
C ARG A 166 16.97 53.48 21.69
N SER A 167 15.99 53.20 20.82
CA SER A 167 16.12 52.26 19.70
C SER A 167 16.67 50.88 20.09
N GLY A 168 16.44 50.43 21.33
CA GLY A 168 16.89 49.13 21.83
C GLY A 168 18.36 49.05 22.29
N VAL A 169 19.15 50.13 22.26
CA VAL A 169 20.57 50.10 22.69
C VAL A 169 20.77 49.56 24.13
N PRO A 170 19.97 49.97 25.14
CA PRO A 170 20.09 49.41 26.49
C PRO A 170 19.77 47.92 26.57
N ALA A 171 18.90 47.42 25.70
CA ALA A 171 18.56 46.00 25.62
C ALA A 171 19.72 45.20 25.02
N GLN A 172 20.39 45.73 23.99
CA GLN A 172 21.58 45.12 23.40
C GLN A 172 22.73 45.01 24.42
N GLU A 173 23.02 46.08 25.15
CA GLU A 173 24.05 46.07 26.21
C GLU A 173 23.76 45.05 27.32
N PHE A 174 22.49 44.86 27.68
CA PHE A 174 22.07 43.86 28.66
C PHE A 174 22.22 42.44 28.11
N THR A 175 21.84 42.22 26.86
CA THR A 175 22.00 40.94 26.15
C THR A 175 23.48 40.55 26.03
N GLU A 176 24.38 41.49 25.73
CA GLU A 176 25.82 41.21 25.66
C GLU A 176 26.39 40.81 27.03
N LYS A 177 25.92 41.45 28.11
CA LYS A 177 26.36 41.14 29.49
C LYS A 177 25.81 39.81 30.01
N HIS A 178 24.59 39.44 29.61
CA HIS A 178 23.87 38.26 30.11
C HIS A 178 23.48 37.32 28.97
N LYS A 179 24.42 37.07 28.05
CA LYS A 179 24.17 36.30 26.83
C LYS A 179 23.54 34.92 27.10
N GLU A 180 24.02 34.19 28.10
CA GLU A 180 23.48 32.85 28.42
C GLU A 180 22.02 32.88 28.89
N LEU A 181 21.65 33.85 29.73
CA LEU A 181 20.28 34.04 30.19
C LEU A 181 19.37 34.48 29.04
N TYR A 182 19.88 35.38 28.19
CA TYR A 182 19.16 35.82 26.99
C TYR A 182 18.94 34.66 26.03
N GLU A 183 19.96 33.85 25.74
CA GLU A 183 19.86 32.68 24.87
C GLU A 183 18.90 31.64 25.47
N LEU A 184 18.93 31.41 26.78
CA LEU A 184 17.99 30.50 27.43
C LEU A 184 16.53 30.94 27.24
N VAL A 185 16.21 32.22 27.45
CA VAL A 185 14.84 32.75 27.28
C VAL A 185 14.47 32.83 25.80
N ARG A 186 15.40 33.26 24.94
CA ARG A 186 15.24 33.33 23.47
C ARG A 186 14.93 31.95 22.89
N ASP A 187 15.65 30.94 23.35
CA ASP A 187 15.50 29.55 22.94
C ASP A 187 14.38 28.85 23.74
N LYS A 188 13.41 29.61 24.28
CA LYS A 188 12.22 29.11 24.99
C LYS A 188 12.55 28.09 26.08
N TYR A 189 13.58 28.38 26.87
CA TYR A 189 14.13 27.53 27.93
C TYR A 189 14.68 26.18 27.44
N ARG A 190 14.95 26.06 26.14
CA ARG A 190 15.43 24.85 25.47
C ARG A 190 14.53 23.63 25.63
N VAL A 191 13.23 23.87 25.87
CA VAL A 191 12.24 22.82 26.09
C VAL A 191 11.97 22.06 24.81
N ASP A 192 11.91 22.77 23.68
CA ASP A 192 11.64 22.19 22.37
C ASP A 192 12.79 21.25 21.95
N GLU A 193 14.04 21.67 22.13
CA GLU A 193 15.24 20.90 21.81
C GLU A 193 15.41 19.71 22.75
N LEU A 194 15.05 19.87 24.04
CA LEU A 194 15.06 18.76 24.98
C LEU A 194 14.02 17.72 24.57
N TYR A 195 12.81 18.13 24.19
CA TYR A 195 11.77 17.23 23.72
C TYR A 195 12.18 16.53 22.42
N GLU A 196 12.79 17.26 21.50
CA GLU A 196 13.32 16.72 20.26
C GLU A 196 14.40 15.66 20.53
N ALA A 197 15.35 15.96 21.41
CA ALA A 197 16.45 15.05 21.75
C ALA A 197 15.99 13.82 22.57
N THR A 198 15.02 13.98 23.48
CA THR A 198 14.64 12.93 24.44
C THR A 198 13.42 12.11 24.01
N VAL A 199 12.52 12.68 23.22
CA VAL A 199 11.28 12.02 22.79
C VAL A 199 11.30 11.77 21.29
N VAL A 200 11.49 12.81 20.47
CA VAL A 200 11.33 12.71 19.01
C VAL A 200 12.43 11.86 18.37
N ASN A 201 13.70 12.22 18.55
CA ASN A 201 14.83 11.54 17.92
C ASN A 201 14.94 10.05 18.32
N PRO A 202 14.76 9.67 19.60
CA PRO A 202 14.74 8.26 19.96
C PRO A 202 13.59 7.47 19.31
N LEU A 203 12.40 8.07 19.20
CA LEU A 203 11.27 7.43 18.53
C LEU A 203 11.54 7.24 17.02
N LEU A 204 12.12 8.24 16.36
CA LEU A 204 12.51 8.14 14.95
C LEU A 204 13.58 7.06 14.74
N ASN A 205 14.61 7.01 15.60
CA ASN A 205 15.65 5.99 15.55
C ASN A 205 15.08 4.57 15.78
N LEU A 206 14.09 4.42 16.67
CA LEU A 206 13.40 3.14 16.88
C LEU A 206 12.57 2.72 15.67
N ASN A 207 11.90 3.67 15.01
CA ASN A 207 11.17 3.41 13.78
C ASN A 207 12.11 2.94 12.65
N GLU A 208 13.23 3.65 12.45
CA GLU A 208 14.26 3.24 11.48
C GLU A 208 14.86 1.87 11.82
N GLY A 209 15.09 1.59 13.10
CA GLY A 209 15.56 0.28 13.58
C GLY A 209 14.56 -0.83 13.29
N THR A 210 13.27 -0.57 13.47
CA THR A 210 12.19 -1.54 13.16
C THR A 210 12.09 -1.80 11.66
N CYS A 211 12.20 -0.75 10.84
CA CYS A 211 12.22 -0.86 9.39
C CYS A 211 13.43 -1.67 8.90
N ARG A 212 14.62 -1.45 9.47
CA ARG A 212 15.81 -2.28 9.18
C ARG A 212 15.62 -3.73 9.57
N PHE A 213 15.01 -4.00 10.73
CA PHE A 213 14.73 -5.36 11.17
C PHE A 213 13.82 -6.10 10.18
N ASP A 214 12.76 -5.46 9.70
CA ASP A 214 11.85 -6.05 8.72
C ASP A 214 12.57 -6.37 7.39
N ASN A 215 13.26 -5.38 6.81
CA ASN A 215 13.95 -5.51 5.53
C ASN A 215 15.15 -6.48 5.55
N GLU A 216 15.85 -6.62 6.68
CA GLU A 216 17.04 -7.49 6.76
C GLU A 216 16.70 -8.88 7.31
N VAL A 217 15.87 -8.96 8.35
CA VAL A 217 15.59 -10.21 9.05
C VAL A 217 14.36 -10.91 8.47
N VAL A 218 13.23 -10.19 8.34
CA VAL A 218 11.97 -10.79 7.88
C VAL A 218 12.07 -11.12 6.40
N ASP A 219 12.42 -10.14 5.57
CA ASP A 219 12.65 -10.36 4.14
C ASP A 219 13.80 -11.34 3.89
N GLY A 220 14.84 -11.32 4.72
CA GLY A 220 15.92 -12.31 4.69
C GLY A 220 15.41 -13.74 4.92
N ALA A 221 14.55 -13.94 5.93
CA ALA A 221 13.95 -15.23 6.23
C ALA A 221 13.02 -15.73 5.11
N VAL A 222 12.21 -14.82 4.54
CA VAL A 222 11.32 -15.14 3.40
C VAL A 222 12.13 -15.52 2.17
N ASN A 223 13.15 -14.74 1.82
CA ASN A 223 14.03 -15.03 0.68
C ASN A 223 14.82 -16.33 0.89
N GLY A 224 15.27 -16.61 2.12
CA GLY A 224 15.91 -17.87 2.49
C GLY A 224 14.97 -19.07 2.29
N SER A 225 13.71 -18.93 2.72
CA SER A 225 12.67 -19.94 2.53
C SER A 225 12.39 -20.18 1.04
N ALA A 226 12.31 -19.10 0.24
CA ALA A 226 12.14 -19.19 -1.20
C ALA A 226 13.34 -19.87 -1.89
N TRP A 227 14.57 -19.59 -1.46
CA TRP A 227 15.77 -20.25 -1.97
C TRP A 227 15.77 -21.75 -1.65
N LEU A 228 15.41 -22.13 -0.41
CA LEU A 228 15.25 -23.54 -0.02
C LEU A 228 14.21 -24.25 -0.90
N GLY A 229 13.03 -23.64 -1.04
CA GLY A 229 11.95 -24.18 -1.88
C GLY A 229 12.39 -24.38 -3.34
N LYS A 230 13.06 -23.39 -3.93
CA LYS A 230 13.60 -23.49 -5.30
C LYS A 230 14.67 -24.58 -5.43
N THR A 231 15.48 -24.79 -4.40
CA THR A 231 16.51 -25.83 -4.40
C THR A 231 15.88 -27.22 -4.37
N VAL A 232 14.88 -27.42 -3.51
CA VAL A 232 14.11 -28.67 -3.46
C VAL A 232 13.39 -28.91 -4.77
N ALA A 233 12.71 -27.90 -5.32
CA ALA A 233 12.00 -28.02 -6.60
C ALA A 233 12.93 -28.40 -7.76
N LYS A 234 14.15 -27.82 -7.82
CA LYS A 234 15.17 -28.24 -8.80
C LYS A 234 15.58 -29.69 -8.60
N GLY A 235 15.78 -30.13 -7.36
CA GLY A 235 16.12 -31.52 -7.05
C GLY A 235 15.04 -32.50 -7.49
N VAL A 236 13.77 -32.19 -7.21
CA VAL A 236 12.62 -32.99 -7.67
C VAL A 236 12.55 -33.00 -9.19
N GLY A 237 12.68 -31.84 -9.83
CA GLY A 237 12.66 -31.73 -11.29
C GLY A 237 13.78 -32.51 -11.99
N LEU A 238 14.95 -32.67 -11.38
CA LEU A 238 15.99 -33.55 -11.91
C LEU A 238 15.54 -35.02 -11.89
N VAL A 239 14.94 -35.48 -10.79
CA VAL A 239 14.43 -36.85 -10.69
C VAL A 239 13.32 -37.10 -11.71
N ASP A 240 12.40 -36.16 -11.88
CA ASP A 240 11.32 -36.28 -12.87
C ASP A 240 11.90 -36.32 -14.30
N ASN A 241 12.76 -35.39 -14.66
CA ASN A 241 13.29 -35.29 -16.03
C ASN A 241 14.31 -36.39 -16.40
N GLU A 242 15.07 -36.94 -15.44
CA GLU A 242 16.04 -38.00 -15.73
C GLU A 242 15.51 -39.39 -15.47
N VAL A 243 14.77 -39.61 -14.37
CA VAL A 243 14.35 -40.96 -13.98
C VAL A 243 12.98 -41.28 -14.55
N VAL A 244 12.00 -40.40 -14.35
CA VAL A 244 10.63 -40.66 -14.78
C VAL A 244 10.53 -40.63 -16.30
N ASP A 245 11.09 -39.61 -16.95
CA ASP A 245 11.10 -39.53 -18.41
C ASP A 245 11.92 -40.67 -19.06
N ALA A 246 13.06 -41.07 -18.49
CA ALA A 246 13.81 -42.21 -19.02
C ALA A 246 13.03 -43.52 -18.88
N ALA A 247 12.33 -43.72 -17.76
CA ALA A 247 11.48 -44.88 -17.56
C ALA A 247 10.33 -44.93 -18.57
N VAL A 248 9.62 -43.80 -18.76
CA VAL A 248 8.50 -43.70 -19.70
C VAL A 248 8.98 -43.85 -21.15
N ASN A 249 10.04 -43.13 -21.54
CA ASN A 249 10.61 -43.24 -22.88
C ASN A 249 11.17 -44.65 -23.13
N GLY A 250 11.78 -45.29 -22.13
CA GLY A 250 12.22 -46.68 -22.20
C GLY A 250 11.08 -47.65 -22.45
N ALA A 251 9.97 -47.49 -21.73
CA ALA A 251 8.75 -48.29 -21.93
C ALA A 251 8.14 -48.07 -23.32
N ALA A 252 8.11 -46.83 -23.81
CA ALA A 252 7.66 -46.50 -25.15
C ALA A 252 8.55 -47.16 -26.21
N VAL A 253 9.87 -47.10 -26.05
CA VAL A 253 10.85 -47.76 -26.94
C VAL A 253 10.64 -49.28 -26.94
N ALA A 254 10.46 -49.91 -25.79
CA ALA A 254 10.20 -51.35 -25.69
C ALA A 254 8.93 -51.74 -26.47
N THR A 255 7.85 -50.98 -26.29
CA THR A 255 6.58 -51.18 -26.99
C THR A 255 6.74 -51.02 -28.51
N GLN A 256 7.50 -50.01 -28.95
CA GLN A 256 7.81 -49.78 -30.36
C GLN A 256 8.71 -50.88 -30.95
N MET A 257 9.64 -51.46 -30.18
CA MET A 257 10.44 -52.60 -30.63
C MET A 257 9.57 -53.83 -30.91
N VAL A 258 8.63 -54.14 -30.01
CA VAL A 258 7.66 -55.23 -30.18
C VAL A 258 6.81 -54.99 -31.43
N SER A 259 6.27 -53.77 -31.56
CA SER A 259 5.44 -53.38 -32.70
C SER A 259 6.17 -53.52 -34.04
N ARG A 260 7.46 -53.14 -34.10
CA ARG A 260 8.29 -53.29 -35.31
C ARG A 260 8.56 -54.75 -35.66
N LYS A 261 8.76 -55.63 -34.67
CA LYS A 261 8.89 -57.09 -34.91
C LYS A 261 7.59 -57.68 -35.45
N VAL A 262 6.45 -57.35 -34.84
CA VAL A 262 5.13 -57.80 -35.29
C VAL A 262 4.83 -57.30 -36.71
N ARG A 263 5.12 -56.03 -37.00
CA ARG A 263 4.94 -55.46 -38.35
C ARG A 263 5.81 -56.14 -39.41
N ARG A 264 7.02 -56.57 -39.06
CA ARG A 264 7.87 -57.33 -40.00
C ARG A 264 7.40 -58.76 -40.23
N ALA A 265 6.66 -59.34 -39.28
CA ALA A 265 6.01 -60.63 -39.49
C ALA A 265 4.82 -60.54 -40.46
N GLN A 266 4.32 -59.34 -40.76
CA GLN A 266 3.36 -59.10 -41.82
C GLN A 266 4.10 -58.91 -43.15
N THR A 267 4.16 -59.96 -43.96
CA THR A 267 4.92 -60.03 -45.22
C THR A 267 4.20 -59.39 -46.42
N GLY A 268 2.97 -58.88 -46.24
CA GLY A 268 2.21 -58.22 -47.31
C GLY A 268 1.79 -59.13 -48.47
N ASN A 269 2.13 -60.42 -48.41
CA ASN A 269 1.84 -61.40 -49.44
C ASN A 269 0.47 -62.04 -49.17
N ILE A 270 -0.53 -61.70 -49.98
CA ILE A 270 -1.93 -62.19 -49.84
C ILE A 270 -2.00 -63.72 -49.79
N LYS A 271 -1.08 -64.43 -50.46
CA LYS A 271 -1.02 -65.90 -50.45
C LYS A 271 -0.70 -66.46 -49.06
N GLU A 272 0.16 -65.78 -48.31
CA GLU A 272 0.59 -66.21 -46.99
C GLU A 272 -0.55 -66.05 -45.97
N TYR A 273 -1.29 -64.92 -46.05
CA TYR A 273 -2.51 -64.71 -45.27
C TYR A 273 -3.61 -65.74 -45.58
N LEU A 274 -3.84 -66.05 -46.87
CA LEU A 274 -4.81 -67.07 -47.27
C LEU A 274 -4.45 -68.45 -46.70
N THR A 275 -3.16 -68.77 -46.68
CA THR A 275 -2.65 -70.04 -46.15
C THR A 275 -2.86 -70.12 -44.63
N PHE A 276 -2.52 -69.05 -43.89
CA PHE A 276 -2.78 -68.98 -42.44
C PHE A 276 -4.27 -69.04 -42.11
N ALA A 277 -5.13 -68.38 -42.90
CA ALA A 277 -6.57 -68.42 -42.72
C ALA A 277 -7.16 -69.83 -42.94
N LEU A 278 -6.71 -70.53 -43.99
CA LEU A 278 -7.14 -71.91 -44.27
C LEU A 278 -6.66 -72.90 -43.21
N VAL A 279 -5.39 -72.84 -42.82
CA VAL A 279 -4.82 -73.71 -41.76
C VAL A 279 -5.45 -73.42 -40.41
N GLY A 280 -5.60 -72.13 -40.05
CA GLY A 280 -6.28 -71.71 -38.83
C GLY A 280 -7.75 -72.13 -38.79
N GLY A 281 -8.47 -71.98 -39.91
CA GLY A 281 -9.84 -72.45 -40.04
C GLY A 281 -9.96 -73.97 -39.88
N LEU A 282 -9.08 -74.74 -40.54
CA LEU A 282 -9.02 -76.19 -40.37
C LEU A 282 -8.69 -76.60 -38.94
N PHE A 283 -7.78 -75.89 -38.28
CA PHE A 283 -7.42 -76.13 -36.89
C PHE A 283 -8.59 -75.88 -35.94
N VAL A 284 -9.33 -74.78 -36.12
CA VAL A 284 -10.55 -74.49 -35.35
C VAL A 284 -11.62 -75.55 -35.59
N ILE A 285 -11.82 -75.99 -36.84
CA ILE A 285 -12.75 -77.08 -37.18
C ILE A 285 -12.31 -78.39 -36.50
N ALA A 286 -11.01 -78.72 -36.54
CA ALA A 286 -10.49 -79.91 -35.90
C ALA A 286 -10.66 -79.88 -34.38
N LEU A 287 -10.37 -78.74 -33.73
CA LEU A 287 -10.64 -78.54 -32.30
C LEU A 287 -12.13 -78.66 -31.99
N PHE A 288 -13.00 -78.11 -32.82
CA PHE A 288 -14.44 -78.21 -32.67
C PHE A 288 -14.93 -79.66 -32.85
N CYS A 289 -14.41 -80.38 -33.83
CA CYS A 289 -14.69 -81.81 -34.03
C CYS A 289 -14.20 -82.66 -32.85
N LEU A 290 -12.98 -82.40 -32.34
CA LEU A 290 -12.47 -83.04 -31.13
C LEU A 290 -13.34 -82.72 -29.91
N TRP A 291 -13.80 -81.48 -29.79
CA TRP A 291 -14.71 -81.08 -28.72
C TRP A 291 -16.07 -81.80 -28.80
N LEU A 292 -16.62 -81.93 -30.01
CA LEU A 292 -17.87 -82.66 -30.27
C LEU A 292 -17.73 -84.17 -30.06
N THR A 293 -16.61 -84.75 -30.50
CA THR A 293 -16.35 -86.19 -30.38
C THR A 293 -15.67 -86.56 -29.06
N ARG A 294 -15.43 -85.59 -28.16
CA ARG A 294 -14.70 -85.81 -26.91
C ARG A 294 -15.31 -86.96 -26.10
N GLU A 295 -16.64 -86.98 -25.98
CA GLU A 295 -17.32 -87.98 -25.15
C GLU A 295 -17.18 -89.38 -25.76
N THR A 296 -17.30 -89.50 -27.09
CA THR A 296 -17.11 -90.78 -27.79
C THR A 296 -15.66 -91.26 -27.81
N ILE A 297 -14.70 -90.35 -27.88
CA ILE A 297 -13.27 -90.65 -27.85
C ILE A 297 -12.85 -91.05 -26.43
N ILE A 298 -13.30 -90.33 -25.40
CA ILE A 298 -13.08 -90.66 -23.99
C ILE A 298 -13.71 -92.02 -23.66
N ALA A 299 -14.93 -92.30 -24.14
CA ALA A 299 -15.57 -93.59 -23.96
C ALA A 299 -14.79 -94.73 -24.63
N LYS A 300 -14.30 -94.55 -25.87
CA LYS A 300 -13.49 -95.56 -26.56
C LYS A 300 -12.12 -95.79 -25.92
N ILE A 301 -11.46 -94.72 -25.46
CA ILE A 301 -10.19 -94.80 -24.74
C ILE A 301 -10.38 -95.52 -23.41
N ASN A 302 -11.47 -95.22 -22.67
CA ASN A 302 -11.83 -96.00 -21.49
C ASN A 302 -12.11 -97.46 -21.88
N THR A 303 -12.87 -97.79 -22.92
CA THR A 303 -13.03 -99.22 -23.27
C THR A 303 -11.75 -99.93 -23.74
N LEU A 304 -10.74 -99.20 -24.23
CA LEU A 304 -9.44 -99.75 -24.66
C LEU A 304 -8.40 -99.85 -23.52
N PHE A 305 -8.53 -99.03 -22.48
CA PHE A 305 -7.55 -98.92 -21.38
C PHE A 305 -8.15 -99.01 -19.96
N GLY A 306 -9.47 -99.06 -19.83
CA GLY A 306 -10.25 -98.97 -18.59
C GLY A 306 -11.63 -99.63 -18.77
N GLY A 307 -11.63 -100.95 -18.84
CA GLY A 307 -12.83 -101.77 -18.96
C GLY A 307 -12.51 -103.23 -18.70
N ASP A 308 -12.25 -103.49 -17.40
CA ASP A 308 -12.44 -104.71 -16.59
C ASP A 308 -12.01 -106.09 -17.13
#